data_AF-A0A090VCV9-F1
#
_entry.id   AF-A0A090VCV9-F1
#
_cell.length_a   1.000
_cell.length_b   1.000
_cell.length_c   1.000
_cell.angle_alpha   90.00
_cell.angle_beta   90.00
_cell.angle_gamma   90.00
#
_symmetry.space_group_name_H-M   'P 1'
#
loop_
_entity.id
_entity.type
_entity.pdbx_description
1 polymer ?
#
loop_
_entity_poly.entity_id
_entity_poly.type
_entity_poly.pdbx_seq_one_letter_code
_entity_poly.pdbx_strand_id
1 'polypeptide(L)'
;MNWLKHLDNISISAIDIKDTECLSEIQITGKWAPFTLTITNVDLAMIQEQKLYGLHYGFNVYPKGRRYNPAQPTINFDSDLMPKAYEQSLLLTDKHTGKWVDNFKKGLSKVYLTYPTLEKDVLDIYLISYERILPLWMGRVKLPNELREKVRIRNQLYNY
;
A
#
# COMPACT_ATOMS: atom_id res chain seq x y z
N MET A 1 -20.55 8.96 5.52
CA MET A 1 -19.63 8.14 4.68
C MET A 1 -19.68 8.51 3.18
N ASN A 2 -20.10 9.73 2.79
CA ASN A 2 -20.33 10.09 1.37
C ASN A 2 -19.07 10.61 0.65
N TRP A 3 -17.88 10.50 1.24
CA TRP A 3 -16.66 11.11 0.70
C TRP A 3 -15.85 10.15 -0.20
N LEU A 4 -15.97 8.84 0.01
CA LEU A 4 -15.25 7.82 -0.77
C LEU A 4 -15.62 7.86 -2.26
N LYS A 5 -16.83 8.31 -2.60
CA LYS A 5 -17.25 8.51 -4.00
C LYS A 5 -16.43 9.58 -4.74
N HIS A 6 -15.71 10.42 -4.00
CA HIS A 6 -14.86 11.46 -4.55
C HIS A 6 -13.40 11.00 -4.70
N LEU A 7 -13.09 9.75 -4.36
CA LEU A 7 -11.81 9.13 -4.68
C LEU A 7 -11.83 8.68 -6.14
N ASP A 8 -11.19 9.48 -6.99
CA ASP A 8 -11.15 9.30 -8.45
C ASP A 8 -9.72 9.25 -9.02
N ASN A 9 -8.70 9.37 -8.16
CA ASN A 9 -7.30 9.35 -8.57
C ASN A 9 -6.49 8.37 -7.72
N ILE A 10 -5.73 7.51 -8.41
CA ILE A 10 -4.75 6.60 -7.81
C ILE A 10 -3.42 6.86 -8.51
N SER A 11 -2.40 7.21 -7.74
CA SER A 11 -1.04 7.37 -8.25
C SER A 11 -0.09 6.40 -7.56
N ILE A 12 0.78 5.79 -8.34
CA ILE A 12 1.87 4.96 -7.84
C ILE A 12 3.19 5.57 -8.28
N SER A 13 4.06 5.84 -7.33
CA SER A 13 5.40 6.38 -7.56
C SER A 13 6.46 5.47 -6.92
N ALA A 14 7.67 5.55 -7.45
CA ALA A 14 8.85 5.06 -6.78
C ALA A 14 9.46 6.21 -5.96
N ILE A 15 9.84 5.96 -4.72
CA ILE A 15 10.69 6.87 -3.95
C ILE A 15 12.13 6.39 -4.13
N ASP A 16 12.92 7.19 -4.83
CA ASP A 16 14.34 6.95 -5.00
C ASP A 16 15.08 7.44 -3.75
N ILE A 17 15.47 6.50 -2.89
CA ILE A 17 16.43 6.77 -1.82
C ILE A 17 17.76 6.16 -2.23
N LYS A 18 18.81 6.95 -2.08
CA LYS A 18 20.19 6.51 -2.31
C LYS A 18 20.44 5.21 -1.57
N ASP A 19 20.99 4.22 -2.26
CA ASP A 19 21.35 2.90 -1.72
C ASP A 19 20.18 1.98 -1.33
N THR A 20 18.94 2.29 -1.74
CA THR A 20 17.79 1.38 -1.57
C THR A 20 17.16 0.99 -2.90
N GLU A 21 16.69 -0.26 -2.99
CA GLU A 21 15.93 -0.72 -4.15
C GLU A 21 14.47 -0.28 -4.01
N CYS A 22 14.13 0.84 -4.65
CA CYS A 22 12.78 1.22 -5.08
C CYS A 22 11.66 1.01 -4.04
N LEU A 23 11.46 2.00 -3.17
CA LEU A 23 10.26 2.07 -2.34
C LEU A 23 9.05 2.43 -3.21
N SER A 24 7.91 1.77 -3.02
CA SER A 24 6.67 2.21 -3.65
C SER A 24 5.88 3.14 -2.73
N GLU A 25 5.26 4.16 -3.31
CA GLU A 25 4.22 4.93 -2.66
C GLU A 25 2.95 4.84 -3.50
N ILE A 26 1.84 4.51 -2.85
CA ILE A 26 0.51 4.52 -3.46
C ILE A 26 -0.30 5.62 -2.77
N GLN A 27 -0.77 6.57 -3.55
CA GLN A 27 -1.69 7.60 -3.08
C GLN A 27 -3.06 7.42 -3.71
N ILE A 28 -4.10 7.46 -2.88
CA ILE A 28 -5.50 7.42 -3.31
C ILE A 28 -6.16 8.71 -2.83
N THR A 29 -6.63 9.51 -3.78
CA THR A 29 -7.23 10.81 -3.51
C THR A 29 -8.26 11.13 -4.58
N GLY A 30 -8.69 12.38 -4.62
CA GLY A 30 -9.44 12.89 -5.75
C GLY A 30 -9.62 14.39 -5.70
N LYS A 31 -10.18 14.96 -6.76
CA LYS A 31 -10.37 16.41 -6.85
C LYS A 31 -11.18 16.95 -5.66
N TRP A 32 -12.27 16.26 -5.36
CA TRP A 32 -13.23 16.63 -4.30
C TRP A 32 -13.11 15.79 -3.03
N ALA A 33 -12.13 14.88 -2.97
CA ALA A 33 -11.88 14.10 -1.76
C ALA A 33 -11.25 15.01 -0.69
N PRO A 34 -11.82 15.04 0.53
CA PRO A 34 -11.25 15.82 1.64
C PRO A 34 -10.04 15.13 2.29
N PHE A 35 -9.79 13.85 1.97
CA PHE A 35 -8.71 13.06 2.54
C PHE A 35 -7.85 12.43 1.44
N THR A 36 -6.58 12.23 1.76
CA THR A 36 -5.65 11.43 0.97
C THR A 36 -5.26 10.20 1.77
N LEU A 37 -5.33 9.05 1.12
CA LEU A 37 -4.81 7.80 1.66
C LEU A 37 -3.43 7.57 1.06
N THR A 38 -2.43 7.39 1.92
CA THR A 38 -1.05 7.16 1.49
C THR A 38 -0.57 5.83 2.06
N ILE A 39 -0.10 4.97 1.17
CA ILE A 39 0.56 3.71 1.49
C ILE A 39 2.02 3.86 1.11
N THR A 40 2.92 3.78 2.08
CA THR A 40 4.37 3.90 1.85
C THR A 40 5.06 2.55 1.99
N ASN A 41 6.14 2.38 1.23
CA ASN A 41 7.09 1.27 1.37
C ASN A 41 6.41 -0.10 1.34
N VAL A 42 5.55 -0.32 0.35
CA VAL A 42 5.01 -1.66 0.08
C VAL A 42 5.90 -2.36 -0.93
N ASP A 43 6.32 -3.57 -0.59
CA ASP A 43 6.97 -4.45 -1.56
C ASP A 43 5.92 -5.03 -2.51
N LEU A 44 5.78 -4.38 -3.67
CA LEU A 44 4.85 -4.77 -4.71
C LEU A 44 5.18 -6.13 -5.33
N ALA A 45 6.39 -6.67 -5.17
CA ALA A 45 6.73 -8.03 -5.61
C ALA A 45 6.16 -9.08 -4.63
N MET A 46 6.21 -8.80 -3.33
CA MET A 46 5.75 -9.75 -2.29
C MET A 46 4.22 -9.83 -2.14
N ILE A 47 3.45 -8.90 -2.71
CA ILE A 47 1.98 -8.95 -2.71
C ILE A 47 1.48 -10.32 -3.18
N GLN A 48 2.18 -10.97 -4.12
CA GLN A 48 1.80 -12.26 -4.69
C GLN A 48 1.79 -13.43 -3.70
N GLU A 49 2.56 -13.37 -2.61
CA GLU A 49 2.64 -14.46 -1.63
C GLU A 49 1.30 -14.66 -0.91
N GLN A 50 0.43 -13.66 -0.98
CA GLN A 50 -0.89 -13.67 -0.38
C GLN A 50 -1.92 -13.36 -1.47
N LYS A 51 -2.95 -14.20 -1.61
CA LYS A 51 -4.07 -13.94 -2.54
C LYS A 51 -4.71 -12.54 -2.33
N LEU A 52 -4.60 -12.01 -1.11
CA LEU A 52 -5.13 -10.73 -0.68
C LEU A 52 -4.22 -10.14 0.41
N TYR A 53 -3.31 -9.24 0.04
CA TYR A 53 -2.36 -8.63 0.98
C TYR A 53 -3.04 -7.53 1.79
N GLY A 54 -3.17 -7.73 3.10
CA GLY A 54 -3.97 -6.87 3.98
C GLY A 54 -3.13 -5.96 4.87
N LEU A 55 -3.40 -4.65 4.81
CA LEU A 55 -2.75 -3.61 5.59
C LEU A 55 -3.74 -2.95 6.55
N HIS A 56 -3.31 -2.73 7.79
CA HIS A 56 -4.03 -1.93 8.78
C HIS A 56 -3.53 -0.49 8.74
N TYR A 57 -4.34 0.49 9.14
CA TYR A 57 -3.87 1.87 9.25
C TYR A 57 -2.86 2.01 10.40
N GLY A 58 -1.81 2.81 10.17
CA GLY A 58 -0.75 3.08 11.14
C GLY A 58 0.65 3.07 10.53
N PHE A 59 1.65 3.10 11.40
CA PHE A 59 3.06 2.86 11.07
C PHE A 59 3.44 1.39 11.30
N ASN A 60 4.46 0.92 10.58
CA ASN A 60 4.99 -0.45 10.62
C ASN A 60 3.88 -1.50 10.46
N VAL A 61 3.11 -1.34 9.40
CA VAL A 61 1.88 -2.12 9.14
C VAL A 61 2.20 -3.49 8.55
N TYR A 62 3.02 -4.28 9.23
CA TYR A 62 3.25 -5.67 8.88
C TYR A 62 1.94 -6.47 8.99
N PRO A 63 1.67 -7.40 8.04
CA PRO A 63 0.55 -8.31 8.18
C PRO A 63 0.74 -9.14 9.46
N LYS A 64 -0.13 -8.94 10.46
CA LYS A 64 -0.15 -9.69 11.74
C LYS A 64 -0.65 -11.14 11.53
N GLY A 65 0.07 -11.90 10.72
CA GLY A 65 -0.27 -13.28 10.37
C GLY A 65 0.86 -14.25 10.68
N ARG A 66 1.15 -14.46 11.97
CA ARG A 66 1.56 -15.73 12.64
C ARG A 66 2.31 -15.46 13.95
N ARG A 67 2.03 -16.26 15.00
CA ARG A 67 2.73 -16.26 16.31
C ARG A 67 4.22 -16.66 16.21
N TYR A 68 4.69 -17.00 15.01
CA TYR A 68 6.08 -17.18 14.65
C TYR A 68 6.19 -16.70 13.19
N ASN A 69 6.46 -15.42 13.01
CA ASN A 69 6.92 -14.90 11.72
C ASN A 69 8.41 -14.66 11.89
N PRO A 70 9.31 -15.51 11.35
CA PRO A 70 10.65 -15.02 11.07
C PRO A 70 10.49 -13.71 10.31
N ALA A 71 11.32 -12.70 10.60
CA ALA A 71 11.38 -11.50 9.78
C ALA A 71 11.35 -11.96 8.33
N GLN A 72 10.30 -11.59 7.59
CA GLN A 72 10.31 -11.92 6.17
C GLN A 72 11.60 -11.32 5.62
N PRO A 73 12.29 -12.00 4.68
CA PRO A 73 13.45 -11.44 4.02
C PRO A 73 13.00 -10.28 3.12
N THR A 74 12.54 -9.20 3.73
CA THR A 74 12.65 -7.87 3.18
C THR A 74 14.15 -7.66 3.05
N ILE A 75 14.63 -7.43 1.83
CA ILE A 75 15.99 -7.01 1.40
C ILE A 75 16.93 -6.65 2.56
N ASN A 76 17.53 -7.59 3.31
CA ASN A 76 18.39 -7.27 4.47
C ASN A 76 18.06 -5.89 5.11
N PHE A 77 16.80 -5.69 5.53
CA PHE A 77 16.41 -4.38 6.03
C PHE A 77 17.02 -4.28 7.40
N ASP A 78 18.15 -3.59 7.49
CA ASP A 78 18.56 -3.05 8.77
C ASP A 78 17.53 -1.96 9.10
N SER A 79 16.62 -2.27 10.04
CA SER A 79 15.62 -1.31 10.51
C SER A 79 16.27 -0.04 11.05
N ASP A 80 17.56 -0.10 11.40
CA ASP A 80 18.34 1.03 11.88
C ASP A 80 18.83 1.95 10.73
N LEU A 81 18.81 1.49 9.47
CA LEU A 81 19.24 2.25 8.29
C LEU A 81 18.11 2.94 7.53
N MET A 82 16.85 2.55 7.76
CA MET A 82 15.71 3.18 7.07
C MET A 82 15.28 4.45 7.80
N PRO A 83 15.27 5.63 7.13
CA PRO A 83 14.78 6.84 7.78
C PRO A 83 13.31 6.64 8.17
N LYS A 84 12.94 7.03 9.40
CA LYS A 84 11.57 6.91 9.93
C LYS A 84 10.48 7.46 9.00
N ALA A 85 10.82 8.43 8.16
CA ALA A 85 9.94 9.00 7.15
C ALA A 85 9.47 8.00 6.08
N TYR A 86 10.14 6.86 5.93
CA TYR A 86 9.90 5.85 4.90
C TYR A 86 9.55 4.47 5.46
N GLU A 87 9.22 4.39 6.75
CA GLU A 87 8.63 3.20 7.32
C GLU A 87 7.35 2.82 6.58
N GLN A 88 7.09 1.51 6.48
CA GLN A 88 5.86 1.02 5.88
C GLN A 88 4.68 1.58 6.67
N SER A 89 3.82 2.34 6.01
CA SER A 89 2.70 2.99 6.66
C SER A 89 1.46 2.99 5.78
N LEU A 90 0.30 3.00 6.40
CA LEU A 90 -0.98 3.25 5.76
C LEU A 90 -1.70 4.35 6.53
N LEU A 91 -1.79 5.52 5.92
CA LEU A 91 -2.19 6.75 6.57
C LEU A 91 -3.41 7.36 5.89
N LEU A 92 -4.25 8.00 6.69
CA LEU A 92 -5.30 8.86 6.20
C LEU A 92 -4.99 10.28 6.66
N THR A 93 -4.79 11.18 5.70
CA THR A 93 -4.47 12.60 5.96
C THR A 93 -5.59 13.49 5.46
N ASP A 94 -5.86 14.56 6.20
CA ASP A 94 -6.75 15.63 5.76
C ASP A 94 -6.02 16.50 4.73
N LYS A 95 -6.65 16.69 3.56
CA LYS A 95 -6.04 17.36 2.40
C LYS A 95 -5.80 18.85 2.64
N HIS A 96 -6.56 19.49 3.53
CA HIS A 96 -6.43 20.91 3.82
C HIS A 96 -5.34 21.18 4.85
N THR A 97 -5.23 20.32 5.86
CA THR A 97 -4.33 20.52 7.00
C THR A 97 -3.03 19.71 6.91
N GLY A 98 -2.99 18.68 6.06
CA GLY A 98 -1.89 17.70 5.99
C GLY A 98 -1.79 16.80 7.22
N LYS A 99 -2.71 16.94 8.18
CA LYS A 99 -2.66 16.22 9.46
C LYS A 99 -3.31 14.86 9.33
N TRP A 100 -2.82 13.94 10.13
CA TRP A 100 -3.40 12.62 10.27
C TRP A 100 -4.77 12.69 10.89
N VAL A 101 -5.67 11.86 10.38
CA VAL A 101 -7.03 11.74 10.90
C VAL A 101 -7.33 10.31 11.29
N ASP A 102 -8.22 10.17 12.26
CA ASP A 102 -8.72 8.88 12.73
C ASP A 102 -9.51 8.18 11.60
N ASN A 103 -8.90 7.16 10.99
CA ASN A 103 -9.45 6.39 9.89
C ASN A 103 -10.75 5.65 10.29
N PHE A 104 -10.85 5.17 11.53
CA PHE A 104 -12.05 4.46 12.00
C PHE A 104 -13.25 5.39 12.05
N LYS A 105 -13.07 6.63 12.56
CA LYS A 105 -14.10 7.67 12.51
C LYS A 105 -14.49 8.07 11.08
N LYS A 106 -13.63 7.80 10.09
CA LYS A 106 -13.91 8.01 8.66
C LYS A 106 -14.45 6.77 7.94
N GLY A 107 -14.62 5.66 8.66
CA GLY A 107 -15.26 4.44 8.17
C GLY A 107 -14.30 3.41 7.57
N LEU A 108 -12.98 3.63 7.66
CA LEU A 108 -11.95 2.79 7.07
C LEU A 108 -11.21 1.99 8.15
N SER A 109 -11.00 0.71 7.93
CA SER A 109 -10.32 -0.20 8.86
C SER A 109 -9.06 -0.82 8.28
N LYS A 110 -9.10 -1.22 6.99
CA LYS A 110 -8.02 -1.90 6.30
C LYS A 110 -8.00 -1.57 4.81
N VAL A 111 -6.87 -1.84 4.19
CA VAL A 111 -6.71 -1.86 2.74
C VAL A 111 -6.25 -3.25 2.32
N TYR A 112 -6.83 -3.77 1.23
CA TYR A 112 -6.30 -4.94 0.56
C TYR A 112 -5.71 -4.59 -0.79
N LEU A 113 -4.58 -5.21 -1.10
CA LEU A 113 -3.88 -5.10 -2.36
C LEU A 113 -3.77 -6.49 -2.99
N THR A 114 -3.97 -6.60 -4.31
CA THR A 114 -3.79 -7.87 -5.03
C THR A 114 -3.55 -7.63 -6.51
N TYR A 115 -2.90 -8.59 -7.17
CA TYR A 115 -2.83 -8.67 -8.63
C TYR A 115 -3.89 -9.65 -9.14
N PRO A 116 -4.80 -9.21 -10.03
CA PRO A 116 -5.82 -10.10 -10.58
C PRO A 116 -5.26 -11.08 -11.61
N THR A 117 -4.10 -10.79 -12.21
CA THR A 117 -3.50 -11.55 -13.31
C THR A 117 -2.03 -11.89 -13.05
N LEU A 118 -1.51 -12.87 -13.79
CA LEU A 118 -0.10 -13.27 -13.75
C LEU A 118 0.86 -12.20 -14.29
N GLU A 119 0.37 -11.33 -15.18
CA GLU A 119 1.18 -10.29 -15.84
C GLU A 119 1.53 -9.12 -14.90
N LYS A 120 0.83 -9.02 -13.75
CA LYS A 120 1.15 -8.09 -12.64
C LYS A 120 1.34 -6.64 -13.08
N ASP A 121 0.54 -6.20 -14.05
CA ASP A 121 0.58 -4.84 -14.57
C ASP A 121 -0.53 -3.97 -13.98
N VAL A 122 -1.57 -4.57 -13.41
CA VAL A 122 -2.70 -3.87 -12.76
C VAL A 122 -2.80 -4.27 -11.30
N LEU A 123 -2.72 -3.28 -10.41
CA LEU A 123 -2.94 -3.46 -8.98
C LEU A 123 -4.40 -3.15 -8.63
N ASP A 124 -5.08 -4.13 -8.03
CA ASP A 124 -6.41 -3.95 -7.46
C ASP A 124 -6.28 -3.52 -5.99
N ILE A 125 -7.03 -2.48 -5.62
CA ILE A 125 -7.03 -1.88 -4.29
C ILE A 125 -8.45 -1.89 -3.72
N TYR A 126 -8.62 -2.42 -2.52
CA TYR A 126 -9.89 -2.49 -1.83
C TYR A 126 -9.84 -1.75 -0.50
N LEU A 127 -10.73 -0.78 -0.30
CA LEU A 127 -10.87 -0.09 0.98
C LEU A 127 -11.99 -0.74 1.79
N ILE A 128 -11.66 -1.17 3.00
CA ILE A 128 -12.56 -1.98 3.84
C ILE A 128 -13.00 -1.21 5.08
N SER A 129 -14.24 -1.42 5.49
CA SER A 129 -14.77 -0.95 6.77
C SER A 129 -14.68 -2.03 7.84
N TYR A 130 -14.69 -1.64 9.11
CA TYR A 130 -14.88 -2.61 10.19
C TYR A 130 -16.32 -3.17 10.19
N GLU A 131 -17.29 -2.35 9.78
CA GLU A 131 -18.73 -2.67 9.88
C GLU A 131 -19.25 -3.57 8.76
N ARG A 132 -18.46 -3.82 7.71
CA ARG A 132 -18.91 -4.49 6.49
C ARG A 132 -17.85 -5.42 5.94
N ILE A 133 -18.30 -6.59 5.50
CA ILE A 133 -17.48 -7.58 4.78
C ILE A 133 -17.16 -7.09 3.36
N LEU A 134 -18.08 -6.33 2.75
CA LEU A 134 -17.92 -5.81 1.39
C LEU A 134 -17.02 -4.56 1.36
N PRO A 135 -16.18 -4.40 0.32
CA PRO A 135 -15.41 -3.19 0.12
C PRO A 135 -16.29 -1.95 0.05
N LEU A 136 -15.87 -0.87 0.73
CA LEU A 136 -16.51 0.43 0.62
C LEU A 136 -16.13 1.15 -0.68
N TRP A 137 -14.96 0.83 -1.22
CA TRP A 137 -14.44 1.38 -2.46
C TRP A 137 -13.45 0.40 -3.08
N MET A 138 -13.39 0.40 -4.41
CA MET A 138 -12.49 -0.41 -5.20
C MET A 138 -11.84 0.45 -6.28
N GLY A 139 -10.55 0.27 -6.47
CA GLY A 139 -9.77 0.97 -7.47
C GLY A 139 -8.84 0.02 -8.19
N ARG A 140 -8.55 0.34 -9.44
CA ARG A 140 -7.54 -0.36 -10.24
C ARG A 140 -6.57 0.65 -10.79
N VAL A 141 -5.28 0.36 -10.69
CA VAL A 141 -4.23 1.23 -11.20
C VAL A 141 -3.21 0.39 -11.96
N LYS A 142 -2.90 0.83 -13.18
CA LYS A 142 -1.85 0.22 -13.98
C LYS A 142 -0.50 0.72 -13.47
N LEU A 143 0.43 -0.19 -13.23
CA LEU A 143 1.78 0.17 -12.84
C LEU A 143 2.48 0.90 -14.00
N PRO A 144 3.25 1.97 -13.72
CA PRO A 144 4.15 2.55 -14.70
C PRO A 144 5.13 1.49 -15.22
N ASN A 145 5.49 1.55 -16.51
CA ASN A 145 6.35 0.54 -17.15
C ASN A 145 7.65 0.29 -16.38
N GLU A 146 8.31 1.35 -15.91
CA GLU A 146 9.56 1.24 -15.14
C GLU A 146 9.37 0.48 -13.83
N LEU A 147 8.30 0.77 -13.10
CA LEU A 147 7.97 0.11 -11.84
C LEU A 147 7.61 -1.37 -12.08
N ARG A 148 6.87 -1.65 -13.17
CA ARG A 148 6.48 -3.01 -13.57
C ARG A 148 7.72 -3.87 -13.83
N GLU A 149 8.72 -3.36 -14.55
CA GLU A 149 9.96 -4.10 -14.80
C GLU A 149 10.74 -4.36 -13.49
N LYS A 150 10.83 -3.36 -12.60
CA LYS A 150 11.44 -3.54 -11.28
C LYS A 150 10.75 -4.64 -10.46
N VAL A 151 9.42 -4.65 -10.43
CA VAL A 151 8.61 -5.70 -9.77
C VAL A 151 8.85 -7.07 -10.41
N ARG A 152 8.96 -7.15 -11.74
CA ARG A 152 9.21 -8.39 -12.47
C ARG A 152 10.59 -8.98 -12.15
N ILE A 153 11.64 -8.16 -12.20
CA ILE A 153 13.02 -8.56 -11.86
C ILE A 153 13.07 -9.06 -10.42
N ARG A 154 12.46 -8.31 -9.50
CA ARG A 154 12.42 -8.65 -8.09
C ARG A 154 11.71 -9.98 -7.82
N ASN A 155 10.58 -10.25 -8.48
CA ASN A 155 9.89 -11.53 -8.36
C ASN A 155 10.75 -12.74 -8.76
N GLN A 156 11.68 -12.58 -9.70
CA GLN A 156 12.60 -13.66 -10.10
C GLN A 156 13.63 -13.99 -9.01
N LEU A 157 13.93 -13.06 -8.12
CA LEU A 157 14.86 -13.29 -6.99
C LEU A 157 14.24 -14.16 -5.89
N TYR A 158 12.91 -14.24 -5.82
CA TYR A 158 12.17 -14.99 -4.78
C TYR A 158 11.66 -16.35 -5.25
N ASN A 159 11.71 -16.63 -6.55
CA ASN A 159 11.33 -17.92 -7.12
C ASN A 159 12.57 -18.85 -7.17
N TYR A 160 12.86 -19.53 -6.06
CA TYR A 160 13.78 -20.66 -6.00
C TYR A 160 13.03 -21.99 -6.03
#